data_AF-A0A8J2WYX0-F1
#
_entry.id   AF-A0A8J2WYX0-F1
#
_cell.length_a   1.000
_cell.length_b   1.000
_cell.length_c   1.000
_cell.angle_alpha   90.00
_cell.angle_beta   90.00
_cell.angle_gamma   90.00
#
_symmetry.space_group_name_H-M   'P 1'
#
loop_
_entity.id
_entity.type
_entity.pdbx_description
1 polymer ?
#
loop_
_entity_poly.entity_id
_entity_poly.type
_entity_poly.pdbx_seq_one_letter_code
_entity_poly.pdbx_strand_id
1 'polypeptide(L)'
;MLKFFCISAVTHAYLTPSPRRRSRAVVAATDSEQWESFTAYHVGEWFGAKTVYDASAAVVDEDSVAITCLRREDDEVTHVLKVPAAALAASGCDRCADTIEWRDIPAGSYKQGALGRFTVNGRGAAVGPSLLRSGGVSFEVALADGERRCTLTASFAPESDKTLALRRCVLSRERTDAFPDDDAAFHSAVEAYGWSDNGGLTVDAPGGISFCVAERIEEGTPARVRLRWNALAADAVLTAFPGPPVLASFDASS
;
A
#
# COMPACT_ATOMS: atom_id res chain seq x y z
N MET A 1 0.17 40.82 -52.62
CA MET A 1 0.38 41.60 -51.37
C MET A 1 0.03 40.68 -50.20
N LEU A 2 1.01 40.15 -49.44
CA LEU A 2 1.55 40.72 -48.18
C LEU A 2 0.43 40.86 -47.10
N LYS A 3 0.46 40.28 -45.89
CA LYS A 3 1.56 39.93 -44.96
C LYS A 3 1.18 38.84 -43.94
N PHE A 4 2.23 38.14 -43.48
CA PHE A 4 2.39 37.40 -42.22
C PHE A 4 1.93 38.16 -40.96
N PHE A 5 1.55 37.42 -39.89
CA PHE A 5 2.32 37.36 -38.63
C PHE A 5 1.86 36.17 -37.75
N CYS A 6 2.80 35.26 -37.45
CA CYS A 6 2.81 34.36 -36.30
C CYS A 6 3.11 35.17 -35.03
N ILE A 7 2.51 34.84 -33.89
CA ILE A 7 3.21 34.90 -32.59
C ILE A 7 2.83 33.66 -31.78
N SER A 8 3.84 32.80 -31.58
CA SER A 8 3.91 31.79 -30.54
C SER A 8 3.87 32.43 -29.15
N ALA A 9 3.16 31.80 -28.22
CA ALA A 9 3.50 31.88 -26.80
C ALA A 9 3.84 30.46 -26.33
N VAL A 10 5.08 30.06 -26.61
CA VAL A 10 5.75 28.95 -25.94
C VAL A 10 6.08 29.47 -24.54
N THR A 11 5.30 29.08 -23.55
CA THR A 11 5.72 29.21 -22.16
C THR A 11 6.51 27.95 -21.82
N HIS A 12 7.83 28.02 -22.00
CA HIS A 12 8.78 27.11 -21.38
C HIS A 12 8.61 27.20 -19.87
N ALA A 13 7.84 26.27 -19.29
CA ALA A 13 8.00 25.93 -17.88
C ALA A 13 9.36 25.25 -17.76
N TYR A 14 10.32 25.99 -17.20
CA TYR A 14 11.60 25.44 -16.78
C TYR A 14 11.34 24.24 -15.86
N LEU A 15 11.69 23.04 -16.33
CA LEU A 15 11.89 21.86 -15.52
C LEU A 15 13.03 22.16 -14.55
N THR A 16 12.71 22.75 -13.40
CA THR A 16 13.61 22.71 -12.25
C THR A 16 13.66 21.26 -11.79
N PRO A 17 14.83 20.60 -11.83
CA PRO A 17 14.95 19.24 -11.31
C PRO A 17 14.59 19.29 -9.81
N SER A 18 13.57 18.52 -9.44
CA SER A 18 13.18 18.31 -8.05
C SER A 18 14.43 17.94 -7.22
N PRO A 19 14.65 18.58 -6.06
CA PRO A 19 15.81 18.28 -5.24
C PRO A 19 15.77 16.79 -4.87
N ARG A 20 16.80 16.04 -5.29
CA ARG A 20 17.03 14.64 -4.89
C ARG A 20 17.07 14.57 -3.36
N ARG A 21 15.92 14.30 -2.74
CA ARG A 21 15.79 14.06 -1.30
C ARG A 21 16.51 12.75 -1.02
N ARG A 22 17.72 12.83 -0.46
CA ARG A 22 18.48 11.64 -0.05
C ARG A 22 17.67 10.92 1.02
N SER A 23 17.25 9.69 0.75
CA SER A 23 16.69 8.80 1.75
C SER A 23 17.74 8.63 2.86
N ARG A 24 17.48 9.26 4.01
CA ARG A 24 18.33 9.11 5.19
C ARG A 24 18.04 7.71 5.74
N ALA A 25 19.06 6.88 5.92
CA ALA A 25 18.91 5.59 6.57
C ALA A 25 18.29 5.83 7.96
N VAL A 26 17.06 5.36 8.16
CA VAL A 26 16.37 5.49 9.43
C VAL A 26 16.93 4.42 10.36
N VAL A 27 17.33 4.81 11.58
CA VAL A 27 17.74 3.85 12.61
C VAL A 27 16.55 2.94 12.89
N ALA A 28 16.78 1.62 12.94
CA ALA A 28 15.72 0.67 13.23
C ALA A 28 15.09 1.00 14.61
N ALA A 29 13.78 1.17 14.64
CA ALA A 29 13.03 1.46 15.86
C ALA A 29 13.13 0.28 16.84
N THR A 30 13.25 0.58 18.12
CA THR A 30 13.22 -0.39 19.21
C THR A 30 11.85 -1.08 19.29
N ASP A 31 11.77 -2.27 19.89
CA ASP A 31 10.51 -3.02 20.03
C ASP A 31 9.40 -2.19 20.71
N SER A 32 9.75 -1.30 21.65
CA SER A 32 8.79 -0.38 22.28
C SER A 32 8.29 0.67 21.30
N GLU A 33 9.19 1.33 20.57
CA GLU A 33 8.83 2.34 19.57
C GLU A 33 7.98 1.75 18.43
N GLN A 34 8.30 0.51 18.00
CA GLN A 34 7.50 -0.21 17.01
C GLN A 34 6.10 -0.53 17.54
N TRP A 35 6.00 -1.00 18.80
CA TRP A 35 4.72 -1.31 19.42
C TRP A 35 3.84 -0.06 19.64
N GLU A 36 4.43 1.03 20.12
CA GLU A 36 3.76 2.31 20.29
C GLU A 36 3.25 2.84 18.94
N SER A 37 4.09 2.80 17.90
CA SER A 37 3.70 3.20 16.53
C SER A 37 2.59 2.31 15.96
N PHE A 38 2.71 0.99 16.13
CA PHE A 38 1.73 0.02 15.67
C PHE A 38 0.35 0.26 16.30
N THR A 39 0.34 0.41 17.62
CA THR A 39 -0.90 0.63 18.38
C THR A 39 -1.50 2.03 18.18
N ALA A 40 -0.68 3.05 17.93
CA ALA A 40 -1.15 4.41 17.70
C ALA A 40 -1.77 4.60 16.30
N TYR A 41 -1.22 3.95 15.27
CA TYR A 41 -1.56 4.27 13.87
C TYR A 41 -2.24 3.15 13.10
N HIS A 42 -2.06 1.88 13.49
CA HIS A 42 -2.55 0.76 12.70
C HIS A 42 -3.66 -0.03 13.40
N VAL A 43 -3.77 0.04 14.72
CA VAL A 43 -4.88 -0.55 15.48
C VAL A 43 -6.17 0.23 15.24
N GLY A 44 -7.25 -0.47 14.89
CA GLY A 44 -8.53 0.10 14.51
C GLY A 44 -9.37 -0.86 13.65
N GLU A 45 -10.59 -0.47 13.36
CA GLU A 45 -11.42 -1.11 12.34
C GLU A 45 -11.32 -0.31 11.05
N TRP A 46 -10.68 -0.90 10.05
CA TRP A 46 -10.37 -0.24 8.79
C TRP A 46 -11.26 -0.79 7.68
N PHE A 47 -12.10 0.07 7.13
CA PHE A 47 -13.02 -0.21 6.04
C PHE A 47 -12.40 0.31 4.75
N GLY A 48 -12.24 -0.53 3.73
CA GLY A 48 -11.62 -0.04 2.50
C GLY A 48 -12.05 -0.75 1.23
N ALA A 49 -11.94 0.00 0.14
CA ALA A 49 -12.06 -0.48 -1.21
C ALA A 49 -10.68 -0.94 -1.71
N LYS A 50 -10.66 -2.02 -2.48
CA LYS A 50 -9.44 -2.59 -3.05
C LYS A 50 -9.44 -2.42 -4.57
N THR A 51 -8.34 -1.92 -5.08
CA THR A 51 -8.05 -1.90 -6.51
C THR A 51 -6.92 -2.88 -6.80
N VAL A 52 -7.14 -3.80 -7.72
CA VAL A 52 -6.18 -4.83 -8.11
C VAL A 52 -5.57 -4.46 -9.44
N TYR A 53 -4.25 -4.35 -9.45
CA TYR A 53 -3.44 -4.09 -10.64
C TYR A 53 -2.71 -5.37 -11.04
N ASP A 54 -2.68 -5.68 -12.32
CA ASP A 54 -1.79 -6.71 -12.85
C ASP A 54 -0.35 -6.20 -13.00
N ALA A 55 0.55 -7.06 -13.49
CA ALA A 55 1.95 -6.72 -13.71
C ALA A 55 2.19 -5.66 -14.81
N SER A 56 1.15 -5.27 -15.56
CA SER A 56 1.20 -4.25 -16.62
C SER A 56 0.64 -2.88 -16.20
N ALA A 57 0.29 -2.72 -14.92
CA ALA A 57 -0.43 -1.56 -14.36
C ALA A 57 -1.90 -1.48 -14.72
N ALA A 58 -2.46 -2.48 -15.41
CA ALA A 58 -3.87 -2.48 -15.74
C ALA A 58 -4.70 -2.86 -14.51
N VAL A 59 -5.79 -2.11 -14.27
CA VAL A 59 -6.79 -2.47 -13.26
C VAL A 59 -7.55 -3.70 -13.76
N VAL A 60 -7.54 -4.77 -12.97
CA VAL A 60 -8.20 -6.06 -13.30
C VAL A 60 -9.36 -6.40 -12.37
N ASP A 61 -9.46 -5.72 -11.24
CA ASP A 61 -10.58 -5.80 -10.31
C ASP A 61 -10.63 -4.50 -9.50
N GLU A 62 -11.83 -4.02 -9.22
CA GLU A 62 -12.10 -2.79 -8.46
C GLU A 62 -13.27 -3.04 -7.52
N ASP A 63 -13.32 -2.34 -6.39
CA ASP A 63 -14.43 -2.36 -5.43
C ASP A 63 -14.64 -3.65 -4.62
N SER A 64 -13.60 -4.49 -4.50
CA SER A 64 -13.61 -5.55 -3.49
C SER A 64 -13.51 -4.96 -2.08
N VAL A 65 -14.58 -5.04 -1.29
CA VAL A 65 -14.60 -4.55 0.10
C VAL A 65 -14.09 -5.60 1.07
N ALA A 66 -13.15 -5.22 1.93
CA ALA A 66 -12.79 -5.99 3.12
C ALA A 66 -12.60 -5.06 4.30
N ILE A 67 -12.83 -5.59 5.51
CA ILE A 67 -12.60 -4.86 6.74
C ILE A 67 -11.41 -5.49 7.45
N THR A 68 -10.40 -4.68 7.73
CA THR A 68 -9.26 -5.09 8.55
C THR A 68 -9.50 -4.63 9.98
N CYS A 69 -9.77 -5.57 10.89
CA CYS A 69 -9.96 -5.28 12.30
C CYS A 69 -8.70 -5.64 13.08
N LEU A 70 -8.02 -4.62 13.62
CA LEU A 70 -6.94 -4.75 14.58
C LEU A 70 -7.47 -4.23 15.92
N ARG A 71 -7.91 -5.14 16.79
CA ARG A 71 -8.56 -4.79 18.06
C ARG A 71 -7.60 -5.00 19.21
N ARG A 72 -7.39 -3.98 20.02
CA ARG A 72 -6.57 -4.08 21.22
C ARG A 72 -7.43 -4.52 22.40
N GLU A 73 -7.00 -5.62 23.02
CA GLU A 73 -7.57 -6.17 24.25
C GLU A 73 -6.40 -6.33 25.22
N ASP A 74 -6.39 -5.52 26.29
CA ASP A 74 -5.29 -5.44 27.25
C ASP A 74 -3.92 -5.17 26.56
N ASP A 75 -3.00 -6.14 26.68
CA ASP A 75 -1.63 -6.11 26.16
C ASP A 75 -1.47 -6.83 24.81
N GLU A 76 -2.58 -7.25 24.20
CA GLU A 76 -2.61 -7.97 22.93
C GLU A 76 -3.47 -7.25 21.89
N VAL A 77 -3.10 -7.38 20.62
CA VAL A 77 -3.88 -6.93 19.47
C VAL A 77 -4.29 -8.15 18.65
N THR A 78 -5.59 -8.37 18.53
CA THR A 78 -6.16 -9.43 17.68
C THR A 78 -6.44 -8.88 16.29
N HIS A 79 -6.00 -9.63 15.26
CA HIS A 79 -6.18 -9.30 13.85
C HIS A 79 -7.21 -10.22 13.22
N VAL A 80 -8.31 -9.63 12.74
CA VAL A 80 -9.39 -10.30 12.03
C VAL A 80 -9.62 -9.60 10.70
N LEU A 81 -9.63 -10.37 9.61
CA LEU A 81 -10.11 -9.91 8.31
C LEU A 81 -11.58 -10.29 8.17
N LYS A 82 -12.46 -9.31 7.95
CA LYS A 82 -13.86 -9.57 7.62
C LYS A 82 -14.05 -9.46 6.12
N VAL A 83 -14.64 -10.50 5.54
CA VAL A 83 -14.98 -10.56 4.11
C VAL A 83 -16.48 -10.83 3.95
N PRO A 84 -17.12 -10.36 2.87
CA PRO A 84 -18.51 -10.71 2.60
C PRO A 84 -18.68 -12.23 2.48
N ALA A 85 -19.66 -12.80 3.20
CA ALA A 85 -19.92 -14.24 3.25
C ALA A 85 -20.60 -14.77 1.97
N ALA A 86 -21.28 -13.89 1.24
CA ALA A 86 -21.85 -14.13 -0.08
C ALA A 86 -21.36 -13.04 -1.05
N ALA A 87 -21.33 -13.35 -2.36
CA ALA A 87 -21.31 -12.29 -3.36
C ALA A 87 -22.48 -11.35 -3.04
N LEU A 88 -22.27 -10.04 -3.09
CA LEU A 88 -23.33 -9.04 -3.03
C LEU A 88 -24.35 -9.41 -4.11
N ALA A 89 -25.34 -10.23 -3.75
CA ALA A 89 -26.47 -10.52 -4.59
C ALA A 89 -27.28 -9.23 -4.51
N ALA A 90 -26.95 -8.29 -5.40
CA ALA A 90 -27.67 -7.05 -5.57
C ALA A 90 -29.15 -7.43 -5.67
N SER A 91 -29.88 -7.27 -4.58
CA SER A 91 -31.30 -7.50 -4.62
C SER A 91 -31.82 -6.38 -5.50
N GLY A 92 -32.51 -6.71 -6.60
CA GLY A 92 -33.06 -5.74 -7.56
C GLY A 92 -34.21 -4.88 -6.97
N CYS A 93 -34.09 -4.53 -5.69
CA CYS A 93 -35.05 -3.87 -4.85
C CYS A 93 -34.38 -2.61 -4.31
N ASP A 94 -34.69 -1.45 -4.89
CA ASP A 94 -34.17 -0.12 -4.52
C ASP A 94 -34.42 0.31 -3.06
N ARG A 95 -35.02 -0.56 -2.23
CA ARG A 95 -35.39 -0.29 -0.83
C ARG A 95 -35.03 -1.41 0.14
N CYS A 96 -34.44 -2.49 -0.35
CA CYS A 96 -34.00 -3.57 0.50
C CYS A 96 -32.61 -3.17 1.00
N ALA A 97 -32.48 -2.88 2.30
CA ALA A 97 -31.17 -2.73 2.92
C ALA A 97 -30.48 -4.10 2.81
N ASP A 98 -29.62 -4.25 1.81
CA ASP A 98 -28.82 -5.46 1.63
C ASP A 98 -27.99 -5.64 2.90
N THR A 99 -28.41 -6.56 3.77
CA THR A 99 -27.64 -6.89 4.97
C THR A 99 -26.45 -7.69 4.51
N ILE A 100 -25.26 -7.09 4.53
CA ILE A 100 -24.02 -7.80 4.22
C ILE A 100 -23.73 -8.74 5.39
N GLU A 101 -23.86 -10.04 5.15
CA GLU A 101 -23.33 -11.03 6.08
C GLU A 101 -21.80 -11.04 5.97
N TRP A 102 -21.12 -10.87 7.10
CA TRP A 102 -19.67 -10.87 7.19
C TRP A 102 -19.16 -12.20 7.74
N ARG A 103 -18.09 -12.70 7.13
CA ARG A 103 -17.32 -13.82 7.64
C ARG A 103 -16.00 -13.33 8.20
N ASP A 104 -15.72 -13.72 9.43
CA ASP A 104 -14.45 -13.45 10.10
C ASP A 104 -13.40 -14.49 9.71
N ILE A 105 -12.21 -14.01 9.35
CA ILE A 105 -11.02 -14.81 9.07
C ILE A 105 -9.94 -14.39 10.06
N PRO A 106 -9.57 -15.24 11.03
CA PRO A 106 -8.46 -14.97 11.94
C PRO A 106 -7.16 -14.79 11.15
N ALA A 107 -6.48 -13.67 11.36
CA ALA A 107 -5.27 -13.31 10.63
C ALA A 107 -4.01 -13.29 11.53
N GLY A 108 -4.16 -13.08 12.83
CA GLY A 108 -3.05 -13.17 13.78
C GLY A 108 -3.34 -12.50 15.12
N SER A 109 -2.35 -12.56 16.02
CA SER A 109 -2.35 -11.77 17.25
C SER A 109 -0.95 -11.26 17.56
N TYR A 110 -0.86 -10.08 18.17
CA TYR A 110 0.39 -9.35 18.36
C TYR A 110 0.48 -8.75 19.75
N LYS A 111 1.70 -8.70 20.29
CA LYS A 111 2.01 -8.02 21.56
C LYS A 111 3.36 -7.32 21.46
N GLN A 112 3.69 -6.50 22.44
CA GLN A 112 5.00 -5.84 22.51
C GLN A 112 6.13 -6.90 22.45
N GLY A 113 7.15 -6.65 21.63
CA GLY A 113 8.24 -7.60 21.37
C GLY A 113 7.84 -8.83 20.54
N ALA A 114 6.59 -8.96 20.13
CA ALA A 114 6.09 -10.05 19.28
C ALA A 114 5.08 -9.52 18.24
N LEU A 115 5.56 -8.61 17.39
CA LEU A 115 4.85 -8.10 16.22
C LEU A 115 4.88 -9.07 15.01
N GLY A 116 5.51 -10.23 15.16
CA GLY A 116 5.60 -11.25 14.11
C GLY A 116 6.39 -10.77 12.89
N ARG A 117 5.71 -10.64 11.75
CA ARG A 117 6.32 -10.17 10.49
C ARG A 117 6.15 -8.66 10.25
N PHE A 118 5.56 -7.95 11.20
CA PHE A 118 5.45 -6.50 11.13
C PHE A 118 6.79 -5.86 11.47
N THR A 119 7.20 -4.92 10.65
CA THR A 119 8.17 -3.89 11.01
C THR A 119 7.42 -2.56 10.94
N VAL A 120 7.47 -1.78 12.00
CA VAL A 120 6.69 -0.53 12.09
C VAL A 120 7.62 0.63 12.46
N ASN A 121 7.43 1.77 11.82
CA ASN A 121 8.17 2.98 12.15
C ASN A 121 7.31 4.22 11.88
N GLY A 122 6.94 4.92 12.95
CA GLY A 122 5.99 6.03 12.85
C GLY A 122 4.69 5.55 12.24
N ARG A 123 4.25 6.19 11.15
CA ARG A 123 2.98 5.85 10.49
C ARG A 123 3.10 4.81 9.38
N GLY A 124 4.31 4.31 9.16
CA GLY A 124 4.61 3.30 8.15
C GLY A 124 4.71 1.92 8.77
N ALA A 125 4.13 0.92 8.12
CA ALA A 125 4.33 -0.49 8.45
C ALA A 125 4.71 -1.28 7.20
N ALA A 126 5.51 -2.33 7.38
CA ALA A 126 5.74 -3.35 6.38
C ALA A 126 5.45 -4.73 6.99
N VAL A 127 4.85 -5.61 6.20
CA VAL A 127 4.53 -6.99 6.59
C VAL A 127 5.08 -7.94 5.54
N GLY A 128 5.80 -8.97 5.97
CA GLY A 128 6.25 -10.06 5.09
C GLY A 128 7.67 -10.53 5.38
N PRO A 129 8.34 -11.18 4.41
CA PRO A 129 7.70 -11.94 3.34
C PRO A 129 6.71 -12.95 3.92
N SER A 130 5.59 -13.14 3.22
CA SER A 130 4.70 -14.28 3.50
C SER A 130 4.74 -15.24 2.32
N LEU A 131 5.16 -16.49 2.58
CA LEU A 131 5.10 -17.57 1.59
C LEU A 131 3.64 -17.99 1.39
N LEU A 132 3.18 -17.95 0.15
CA LEU A 132 1.85 -18.34 -0.26
C LEU A 132 1.82 -19.84 -0.56
N ARG A 133 0.64 -20.47 -0.43
CA ARG A 133 0.46 -21.90 -0.78
C ARG A 133 0.79 -22.22 -2.24
N SER A 134 0.74 -21.22 -3.12
CA SER A 134 1.15 -21.31 -4.52
C SER A 134 2.66 -21.39 -4.74
N GLY A 135 3.47 -21.31 -3.68
CA GLY A 135 4.93 -21.13 -3.76
C GLY A 135 5.36 -19.69 -4.07
N GLY A 136 4.40 -18.78 -4.26
CA GLY A 136 4.66 -17.35 -4.39
C GLY A 136 4.96 -16.66 -3.06
N VAL A 137 5.30 -15.38 -3.13
CA VAL A 137 5.60 -14.55 -1.95
C VAL A 137 4.77 -13.28 -1.99
N SER A 138 4.28 -12.83 -0.86
CA SER A 138 3.64 -11.52 -0.72
C SER A 138 4.34 -10.62 0.30
N PHE A 139 4.23 -9.32 0.03
CA PHE A 139 4.68 -8.23 0.88
C PHE A 139 3.58 -7.20 0.98
N GLU A 140 3.43 -6.59 2.15
CA GLU A 140 2.53 -5.47 2.35
C GLU A 140 3.32 -4.28 2.88
N VAL A 141 2.97 -3.09 2.40
CA VAL A 141 3.42 -1.81 2.97
C VAL A 141 2.18 -0.99 3.27
N ALA A 142 2.14 -0.36 4.43
CA ALA A 142 1.02 0.45 4.87
C ALA A 142 1.49 1.85 5.29
N LEU A 143 0.65 2.84 5.00
CA LEU A 143 0.74 4.21 5.51
C LEU A 143 -0.57 4.56 6.19
N ALA A 144 -0.51 5.09 7.41
CA ALA A 144 -1.68 5.58 8.13
C ALA A 144 -1.58 7.11 8.37
N ASP A 145 -2.70 7.81 8.35
CA ASP A 145 -2.77 9.23 8.71
C ASP A 145 -4.16 9.56 9.26
N GLY A 146 -4.23 9.76 10.58
CA GLY A 146 -5.51 9.95 11.27
C GLY A 146 -6.46 8.78 11.03
N GLU A 147 -7.65 9.08 10.52
CA GLU A 147 -8.73 8.13 10.26
C GLU A 147 -8.61 7.41 8.91
N ARG A 148 -7.47 7.54 8.23
CA ARG A 148 -7.25 7.03 6.87
C ARG A 148 -5.99 6.18 6.81
N ARG A 149 -6.03 5.12 6.00
CA ARG A 149 -4.90 4.22 5.79
C ARG A 149 -4.86 3.76 4.35
N CYS A 150 -3.66 3.55 3.85
CA CYS A 150 -3.40 3.01 2.54
C CYS A 150 -2.50 1.79 2.70
N THR A 151 -2.87 0.65 2.11
CA THR A 151 -2.06 -0.57 2.12
C THR A 151 -1.80 -1.01 0.69
N LEU A 152 -0.55 -1.37 0.41
CA LEU A 152 -0.12 -1.94 -0.87
C LEU A 152 0.41 -3.34 -0.62
N THR A 153 -0.31 -4.33 -1.14
CA THR A 153 0.17 -5.72 -1.18
C THR A 153 0.74 -6.05 -2.54
N ALA A 154 2.01 -6.41 -2.63
CA ALA A 154 2.64 -6.94 -3.83
C ALA A 154 2.73 -8.47 -3.73
N SER A 155 2.31 -9.18 -4.79
CA SER A 155 2.39 -10.64 -4.87
C SER A 155 3.28 -11.07 -6.03
N PHE A 156 4.22 -11.96 -5.74
CA PHE A 156 5.18 -12.50 -6.70
C PHE A 156 4.98 -14.01 -6.82
N ALA A 157 5.18 -14.57 -8.01
CA ALA A 157 5.13 -16.01 -8.23
C ALA A 157 6.44 -16.52 -8.84
N PRO A 158 6.76 -17.81 -8.67
CA PRO A 158 7.92 -18.41 -9.29
C PRO A 158 7.91 -18.22 -10.82
N GLU A 159 9.02 -17.72 -11.36
CA GLU A 159 9.34 -17.68 -12.79
C GLU A 159 10.45 -18.70 -13.12
N SER A 160 11.42 -18.86 -12.20
CA SER A 160 12.50 -19.85 -12.25
C SER A 160 12.94 -20.24 -10.84
N ASP A 161 13.93 -21.15 -10.72
CA ASP A 161 14.50 -21.57 -9.43
C ASP A 161 15.09 -20.40 -8.60
N LYS A 162 15.42 -19.28 -9.25
CA LYS A 162 16.11 -18.13 -8.63
C LYS A 162 15.37 -16.80 -8.82
N THR A 163 14.18 -16.84 -9.42
CA THR A 163 13.46 -15.64 -9.83
C THR A 163 11.98 -15.74 -9.50
N LEU A 164 11.47 -14.70 -8.84
CA LEU A 164 10.03 -14.48 -8.68
C LEU A 164 9.62 -13.29 -9.54
N ALA A 165 8.55 -13.42 -10.32
CA ALA A 165 7.98 -12.34 -11.11
C ALA A 165 6.74 -11.76 -10.42
N LEU A 166 6.60 -10.44 -10.50
CA LEU A 166 5.40 -9.73 -10.03
C LEU A 166 4.18 -10.29 -10.76
N ARG A 167 3.14 -10.59 -10.00
CA ARG A 167 1.85 -11.05 -10.54
C ARG A 167 0.77 -10.01 -10.44
N ARG A 168 0.68 -9.38 -9.27
CA ARG A 168 -0.33 -8.34 -9.01
C ARG A 168 0.08 -7.47 -7.84
N CYS A 169 -0.48 -6.27 -7.84
CA CYS A 169 -0.51 -5.36 -6.70
C CYS A 169 -1.96 -5.16 -6.27
N VAL A 170 -2.21 -5.13 -4.97
CA VAL A 170 -3.52 -4.78 -4.40
C VAL A 170 -3.34 -3.53 -3.58
N LEU A 171 -3.99 -2.46 -3.99
CA LEU A 171 -4.04 -1.21 -3.24
C LEU A 171 -5.36 -1.16 -2.47
N SER A 172 -5.29 -1.10 -1.14
CA SER A 172 -6.46 -0.85 -0.30
C SER A 172 -6.44 0.59 0.19
N ARG A 173 -7.54 1.31 -0.04
CA ARG A 173 -7.79 2.66 0.48
C ARG A 173 -8.80 2.52 1.60
N GLU A 174 -8.37 2.76 2.83
CA GLU A 174 -9.10 2.40 4.04
C GLU A 174 -9.39 3.62 4.93
N ARG A 175 -10.47 3.53 5.70
CA ARG A 175 -10.91 4.53 6.68
C ARG A 175 -11.45 3.89 7.96
N THR A 176 -11.42 4.60 9.08
CA THR A 176 -12.02 4.13 10.34
C THR A 176 -13.41 4.69 10.61
N ASP A 177 -13.80 5.78 9.94
CA ASP A 177 -14.96 6.60 10.28
C ASP A 177 -16.20 6.33 9.41
N ALA A 178 -16.04 5.70 8.24
CA ALA A 178 -17.12 5.45 7.30
C ALA A 178 -16.87 4.23 6.40
N PHE A 179 -17.95 3.62 5.93
CA PHE A 179 -17.91 2.71 4.78
C PHE A 179 -17.56 3.50 3.51
N PRO A 180 -16.82 2.93 2.55
CA PRO A 180 -16.46 3.64 1.32
C PRO A 180 -17.69 3.83 0.41
N ASP A 181 -18.57 4.77 0.75
CA ASP A 181 -19.69 5.19 -0.10
C ASP A 181 -19.34 6.44 -0.93
N ASP A 182 -18.19 7.08 -0.64
CA ASP A 182 -17.78 8.35 -1.25
C ASP A 182 -16.31 8.33 -1.68
N ASP A 183 -16.07 7.72 -2.84
CA ASP A 183 -14.78 7.67 -3.54
C ASP A 183 -14.24 9.09 -3.86
N ALA A 184 -15.10 10.11 -3.83
CA ALA A 184 -14.77 11.51 -4.05
C ALA A 184 -13.70 12.05 -3.09
N ALA A 185 -13.61 11.50 -1.87
CA ALA A 185 -12.61 11.90 -0.88
C ALA A 185 -11.17 11.48 -1.23
N PHE A 186 -11.00 10.61 -2.23
CA PHE A 186 -9.72 10.14 -2.75
C PHE A 186 -9.46 10.62 -4.20
N HIS A 187 -10.01 11.75 -4.66
CA HIS A 187 -9.79 12.20 -6.05
C HIS A 187 -8.88 13.41 -6.22
N SER A 188 -8.17 13.88 -5.19
CA SER A 188 -7.14 14.91 -5.38
C SER A 188 -5.94 14.31 -6.11
N ALA A 189 -5.78 14.67 -7.39
CA ALA A 189 -4.63 14.30 -8.21
C ALA A 189 -3.33 14.83 -7.57
N VAL A 190 -2.29 14.02 -7.57
CA VAL A 190 -0.91 14.44 -7.26
C VAL A 190 -0.11 14.41 -8.56
N GLU A 191 0.86 15.33 -8.67
CA GLU A 191 1.82 15.34 -9.76
C GLU A 191 2.47 13.96 -9.93
N ALA A 192 2.45 13.43 -11.16
CA ALA A 192 3.13 12.19 -11.50
C ALA A 192 4.59 12.25 -11.04
N TYR A 193 4.99 11.32 -10.18
CA TYR A 193 6.36 11.30 -9.67
C TYR A 193 7.25 10.45 -10.56
N GLY A 194 8.35 11.03 -11.02
CA GLY A 194 9.36 10.33 -11.81
C GLY A 194 10.12 9.30 -10.97
N TRP A 195 9.60 8.08 -10.85
CA TRP A 195 10.33 6.91 -10.35
C TRP A 195 11.29 6.35 -11.41
N SER A 196 11.99 7.22 -12.15
CA SER A 196 12.69 6.87 -13.40
C SER A 196 13.93 5.98 -13.23
N ASP A 197 14.42 5.78 -12.00
CA ASP A 197 15.81 5.36 -11.81
C ASP A 197 15.97 3.92 -11.24
N ASN A 198 14.91 3.13 -11.03
CA ASN A 198 15.04 1.82 -10.37
C ASN A 198 14.44 0.61 -11.09
N GLY A 199 13.72 0.81 -12.21
CA GLY A 199 12.95 -0.28 -12.86
C GLY A 199 11.79 -0.77 -11.99
N GLY A 200 10.70 -1.20 -12.61
CA GLY A 200 9.53 -1.72 -11.91
C GLY A 200 8.21 -1.07 -12.28
N LEU A 201 7.14 -1.74 -11.87
CA LEU A 201 5.77 -1.31 -12.05
C LEU A 201 5.53 -0.02 -11.25
N THR A 202 5.18 1.06 -11.94
CA THR A 202 4.87 2.36 -11.34
C THR A 202 3.42 2.73 -11.62
N VAL A 203 2.69 3.11 -10.58
CA VAL A 203 1.28 3.47 -10.66
C VAL A 203 1.02 4.76 -9.88
N ASP A 204 0.36 5.71 -10.53
CA ASP A 204 -0.26 6.86 -9.89
C ASP A 204 -1.75 6.55 -9.71
N ALA A 205 -2.17 6.31 -8.46
CA ALA A 205 -3.52 5.93 -8.09
C ALA A 205 -4.31 7.14 -7.56
N PRO A 206 -5.66 7.08 -7.55
CA PRO A 206 -6.46 8.10 -6.89
C PRO A 206 -6.04 8.32 -5.42
N GLY A 207 -6.17 9.55 -4.95
CA GLY A 207 -6.06 9.91 -3.53
C GLY A 207 -4.72 10.50 -3.17
N GLY A 208 -3.96 10.88 -4.20
CA GLY A 208 -2.58 11.31 -4.08
C GLY A 208 -1.64 10.19 -3.67
N ILE A 209 -1.98 8.97 -4.08
CA ILE A 209 -1.21 7.76 -3.80
C ILE A 209 -0.39 7.41 -5.03
N SER A 210 0.89 7.13 -4.85
CA SER A 210 1.73 6.54 -5.89
C SER A 210 2.57 5.40 -5.32
N PHE A 211 2.83 4.40 -6.15
CA PHE A 211 3.66 3.28 -5.74
C PHE A 211 4.57 2.79 -6.86
N CYS A 212 5.68 2.17 -6.43
CA CYS A 212 6.65 1.53 -7.31
C CYS A 212 7.02 0.17 -6.73
N VAL A 213 6.88 -0.88 -7.53
CA VAL A 213 7.14 -2.27 -7.13
C VAL A 213 8.08 -2.91 -8.13
N ALA A 214 9.11 -3.60 -7.64
CA ALA A 214 9.99 -4.39 -8.49
C ALA A 214 9.18 -5.39 -9.34
N GLU A 215 9.48 -5.49 -10.64
CA GLU A 215 8.84 -6.48 -11.52
C GLU A 215 9.34 -7.89 -11.27
N ARG A 216 10.57 -8.02 -10.75
CA ARG A 216 11.20 -9.30 -10.43
C ARG A 216 11.97 -9.22 -9.11
N ILE A 217 12.08 -10.36 -8.46
CA ILE A 217 12.95 -10.62 -7.32
C ILE A 217 13.95 -11.68 -7.77
N GLU A 218 15.22 -11.34 -7.75
CA GLU A 218 16.32 -12.25 -8.07
C GLU A 218 17.06 -12.64 -6.79
N GLU A 219 17.57 -13.86 -6.75
CA GLU A 219 18.42 -14.33 -5.66
C GLU A 219 19.61 -13.38 -5.43
N GLY A 220 19.78 -12.93 -4.19
CA GLY A 220 20.85 -12.02 -3.79
C GLY A 220 20.62 -10.53 -4.14
N THR A 221 19.52 -10.19 -4.81
CA THR A 221 19.17 -8.80 -5.16
C THR A 221 18.00 -8.30 -4.32
N PRO A 222 18.15 -7.17 -3.61
CA PRO A 222 17.05 -6.54 -2.91
C PRO A 222 15.89 -6.13 -3.84
N ALA A 223 14.68 -6.60 -3.56
CA ALA A 223 13.46 -6.09 -4.19
C ALA A 223 12.92 -4.90 -3.40
N ARG A 224 12.42 -3.88 -4.09
CA ARG A 224 11.89 -2.66 -3.45
C ARG A 224 10.39 -2.56 -3.69
N VAL A 225 9.66 -2.21 -2.64
CA VAL A 225 8.25 -1.86 -2.65
C VAL A 225 8.13 -0.49 -2.01
N ARG A 226 7.72 0.51 -2.79
CA ARG A 226 7.61 1.90 -2.34
C ARG A 226 6.17 2.32 -2.42
N LEU A 227 5.69 2.96 -1.36
CA LEU A 227 4.35 3.52 -1.27
C LEU A 227 4.46 4.96 -0.80
N ARG A 228 3.75 5.85 -1.48
CA ARG A 228 3.69 7.27 -1.14
C ARG A 228 2.25 7.76 -1.16
N TRP A 229 1.93 8.68 -0.27
CA TRP A 229 0.60 9.27 -0.13
C TRP A 229 0.67 10.72 0.39
N ASN A 230 0.22 11.71 -0.38
CA ASN A 230 0.07 13.13 0.05
C ASN A 230 1.23 13.69 0.91
N ALA A 231 2.48 13.46 0.48
CA ALA A 231 3.74 13.79 1.17
C ALA A 231 4.24 12.83 2.28
N LEU A 232 3.43 11.87 2.74
CA LEU A 232 3.91 10.71 3.49
C LEU A 232 4.56 9.72 2.52
N ALA A 233 5.75 9.22 2.86
CA ALA A 233 6.41 8.16 2.10
C ALA A 233 6.84 7.02 3.02
N ALA A 234 6.52 5.79 2.63
CA ALA A 234 7.08 4.58 3.20
C ALA A 234 7.77 3.77 2.11
N ASP A 235 9.05 3.50 2.33
CA ASP A 235 9.82 2.60 1.48
C ASP A 235 10.11 1.32 2.26
N ALA A 236 9.62 0.20 1.75
CA ALA A 236 10.05 -1.12 2.18
C ALA A 236 11.04 -1.69 1.17
N VAL A 237 12.14 -2.23 1.68
CA VAL A 237 13.12 -2.97 0.90
C VAL A 237 13.14 -4.40 1.42
N LEU A 238 12.75 -5.33 0.56
CA LEU A 238 13.09 -6.73 0.75
C LEU A 238 14.55 -6.91 0.35
N THR A 239 15.45 -7.06 1.32
CA THR A 239 16.90 -7.12 1.03
C THR A 239 17.44 -8.51 0.73
N ALA A 240 16.75 -9.58 1.13
CA ALA A 240 17.17 -10.94 0.80
C ALA A 240 15.97 -11.87 0.86
N PHE A 241 15.78 -12.72 -0.16
CA PHE A 241 14.99 -13.93 0.01
C PHE A 241 15.94 -15.09 0.37
N PRO A 242 15.66 -15.88 1.43
CA PRO A 242 14.63 -15.67 2.46
C PRO A 242 15.16 -14.79 3.61
N GLY A 243 14.52 -13.65 3.84
CA GLY A 243 14.89 -12.70 4.91
C GLY A 243 13.73 -11.74 5.20
N PRO A 244 13.63 -11.18 6.42
CA PRO A 244 12.58 -10.23 6.76
C PRO A 244 12.70 -8.94 5.94
N PRO A 245 11.58 -8.26 5.63
CA PRO A 245 11.60 -6.98 4.96
C PRO A 245 12.23 -5.96 5.91
N VAL A 246 12.92 -5.00 5.34
CA VAL A 246 13.48 -3.87 6.07
C VAL A 246 12.76 -2.61 5.60
N LEU A 247 12.12 -1.89 6.51
CA LEU A 247 11.67 -0.53 6.22
C LEU A 247 12.91 0.36 6.12
N ALA A 248 13.27 0.76 4.90
CA ALA A 248 14.54 1.45 4.62
C ALA A 248 14.43 2.97 4.81
N SER A 249 13.24 3.54 4.61
CA SER A 249 12.95 4.94 4.87
C SER A 249 11.48 5.16 5.19
N PHE A 250 11.21 5.92 6.24
CA PHE A 250 9.93 6.55 6.51
C PHE A 250 10.18 8.05 6.62
N ASP A 251 9.50 8.83 5.79
CA ASP A 251 9.65 10.28 5.76
C ASP A 251 8.24 10.87 5.87
N ALA A 252 7.82 11.11 7.11
CA ALA A 252 6.71 12.01 7.37
C ALA A 252 7.29 13.43 7.33
N SER A 253 7.11 14.14 6.22
CA SER A 253 7.29 15.59 6.27
C SER A 253 6.22 16.17 7.18
N SER A 254 6.63 16.52 8.40
CA SER A 254 5.90 17.37 9.35
C SER A 254 5.60 18.75 8.76
#